data_AF-A0A397NJM2-F1
#
_entry.id   AF-A0A397NJM2-F1
#
_cell.length_a   1.000
_cell.length_b   1.000
_cell.length_c   1.000
_cell.angle_alpha   90.00
_cell.angle_beta   90.00
_cell.angle_gamma   90.00
#
_symmetry.space_group_name_H-M   'P 1'
#
loop_
_entity.id
_entity.type
_entity.pdbx_description
1 polymer ?
#
loop_
_entity_poly.entity_id
_entity_poly.type
_entity_poly.pdbx_seq_one_letter_code
_entity_poly.pdbx_strand_id
1 'polypeptide(L)'
;MEHDDSTLGDLESTLKSNARDLVDSLEQGNFGAAVQLINELNKVRDRGLYHEVGKLTRELHNAIVNFQIDPRMPHAQELSQIADATERLNYVVTMTEKAANRTMDLVEQSAPLVNDLSDEAQSLSVEWGRFMRREMGADGFRELAKRIELFLARSERDGNKLSSHLNDILLAQDYQDLTGQVIKRVTQLVTEVESNLLKLMLMASQVDRFAGIQHDHEVLRTEQEKLKEPSRGEGPQIHADKRDDVASSQDDVDDLLSSLGF
;
A
#
# COMPACT_ATOMS: atom_id res chain seq x y z
N MET A 1 28.67 -5.69 7.19
CA MET A 1 28.93 -4.41 6.50
C MET A 1 30.44 -4.10 6.35
N GLU A 2 31.38 -4.95 6.77
CA GLU A 2 32.83 -4.62 6.75
C GLU A 2 33.62 -5.07 5.50
N HIS A 3 33.02 -5.79 4.54
CA HIS A 3 33.79 -6.38 3.43
C HIS A 3 33.91 -5.48 2.18
N ASP A 4 33.06 -4.47 2.01
CA ASP A 4 32.88 -3.74 0.74
C ASP A 4 33.94 -2.65 0.48
N ASP A 5 34.54 -2.11 1.54
CA ASP A 5 35.57 -1.06 1.44
C ASP A 5 36.97 -1.63 1.12
N SER A 6 37.17 -2.93 1.36
CA SER A 6 38.50 -3.57 1.25
C SER A 6 38.96 -3.76 -0.20
N THR A 7 38.07 -4.18 -1.10
CA THR A 7 38.40 -4.47 -2.50
C THR A 7 38.62 -3.21 -3.33
N LEU A 8 37.86 -2.15 -3.05
CA LEU A 8 38.03 -0.81 -3.65
C LEU A 8 39.33 -0.15 -3.18
N GLY A 9 39.64 -0.23 -1.89
CA GLY A 9 40.90 0.25 -1.33
C GLY A 9 42.12 -0.45 -1.90
N ASP A 10 42.04 -1.77 -2.10
CA ASP A 10 43.10 -2.57 -2.71
C ASP A 10 43.31 -2.22 -4.19
N LEU A 11 42.23 -1.96 -4.94
CA LEU A 11 42.33 -1.53 -6.33
C LEU A 11 42.98 -0.15 -6.44
N GLU A 12 42.53 0.84 -5.66
CA GLU A 12 43.06 2.20 -5.69
C GLU A 12 44.54 2.26 -5.27
N SER A 13 44.91 1.46 -4.26
CA SER A 13 46.30 1.26 -3.83
C SER A 13 47.15 0.69 -4.96
N THR A 14 46.66 -0.37 -5.61
CA THR A 14 47.34 -1.04 -6.73
C THR A 14 47.47 -0.11 -7.94
N LEU A 15 46.45 0.70 -8.24
CA LEU A 15 46.50 1.72 -9.30
C LEU A 15 47.55 2.79 -9.00
N LYS A 16 47.59 3.31 -7.76
CA LYS A 16 48.55 4.34 -7.34
C LYS A 16 50.00 3.85 -7.39
N SER A 17 50.25 2.60 -6.96
CA SER A 17 51.59 2.01 -7.03
C SER A 17 52.04 1.85 -8.48
N ASN A 18 51.23 1.16 -9.29
CA ASN A 18 51.59 0.91 -10.69
C ASN A 18 51.66 2.19 -11.54
N ALA A 19 50.91 3.24 -11.19
CA ALA A 19 51.03 4.55 -11.85
C ALA A 19 52.37 5.22 -11.58
N ARG A 20 52.91 5.12 -10.36
CA ARG A 20 54.26 5.62 -10.03
C ARG A 20 55.33 4.85 -10.78
N ASP A 21 55.24 3.52 -10.76
CA ASP A 21 56.20 2.65 -11.45
C ASP A 21 56.16 2.82 -12.97
N LEU A 22 54.98 3.15 -13.53
CA LEU A 22 54.79 3.46 -14.94
C LEU A 22 55.49 4.77 -15.32
N VAL A 23 55.33 5.82 -14.49
CA VAL A 23 56.01 7.11 -14.70
C VAL A 23 57.52 6.92 -14.64
N ASP A 24 58.04 6.23 -13.62
CA ASP A 24 59.47 5.95 -13.46
C ASP A 24 60.02 5.16 -14.66
N SER A 25 59.27 4.18 -15.16
CA SER A 25 59.66 3.38 -16.33
C SER A 25 59.68 4.20 -17.63
N LEU A 26 58.76 5.16 -17.77
CA LEU A 26 58.72 6.08 -18.91
C LEU A 26 59.86 7.10 -18.84
N GLU A 27 60.18 7.64 -17.67
CA GLU A 27 61.30 8.56 -17.45
C GLU A 27 62.66 7.91 -17.73
N GLN A 28 62.79 6.62 -17.46
CA GLN A 28 64.00 5.84 -17.75
C GLN A 28 64.07 5.32 -19.21
N GLY A 29 63.07 5.62 -20.04
CA GLY A 29 63.00 5.19 -21.44
C GLY A 29 62.70 3.69 -21.65
N ASN A 30 62.27 2.99 -20.61
CA ASN A 30 61.99 1.55 -20.64
C ASN A 30 60.53 1.28 -21.05
N PHE A 31 60.24 1.50 -22.33
CA PHE A 31 58.90 1.33 -22.90
C PHE A 31 58.34 -0.09 -22.79
N GLY A 32 59.21 -1.12 -22.76
CA GLY A 32 58.79 -2.51 -22.59
C GLY A 32 58.18 -2.77 -21.21
N ALA A 33 58.81 -2.25 -20.15
CA ALA A 33 58.27 -2.30 -18.79
C ALA A 33 56.98 -1.50 -18.65
N ALA A 34 56.92 -0.32 -19.28
CA ALA A 34 55.71 0.52 -19.28
C ALA A 34 54.49 -0.18 -19.91
N VAL A 35 54.66 -0.86 -21.05
CA VAL A 35 53.58 -1.62 -21.70
C VAL A 35 53.12 -2.80 -20.84
N GLN A 36 54.05 -3.48 -20.14
CA GLN A 36 53.68 -4.55 -19.21
C GLN A 36 52.87 -4.04 -18.02
N LEU A 37 53.25 -2.90 -17.44
CA LEU A 37 52.51 -2.25 -16.35
C LEU A 37 51.09 -1.82 -16.76
N ILE A 38 50.92 -1.29 -17.98
CA ILE A 38 49.59 -0.98 -18.54
C ILE A 38 48.74 -2.24 -18.69
N ASN A 39 49.35 -3.34 -19.12
CA ASN A 39 48.62 -4.60 -19.29
C ASN A 39 48.22 -5.22 -17.94
N GLU A 40 49.06 -5.12 -16.92
CA GLU A 40 48.70 -5.51 -15.54
C GLU A 40 47.59 -4.63 -14.97
N LEU A 41 47.64 -3.30 -15.18
CA LEU A 41 46.56 -2.39 -14.80
C LEU A 41 45.22 -2.75 -15.47
N ASN A 42 45.23 -3.07 -16.77
CA ASN A 42 44.04 -3.54 -17.48
C ASN A 42 43.50 -4.86 -16.90
N LYS A 43 44.36 -5.84 -16.61
CA LYS A 43 43.92 -7.11 -16.00
C LYS A 43 43.31 -6.90 -14.61
N VAL A 44 43.90 -6.01 -13.81
CA VAL A 44 43.41 -5.68 -12.47
C VAL A 44 42.04 -5.00 -12.56
N ARG A 45 41.86 -4.05 -13.49
CA ARG A 45 40.56 -3.43 -13.78
C ARG A 45 39.52 -4.47 -14.22
N ASP A 46 39.85 -5.29 -15.22
CA ASP A 46 38.91 -6.26 -15.79
C ASP A 46 38.48 -7.28 -14.74
N ARG A 47 39.40 -7.77 -13.88
CA ARG A 47 39.07 -8.64 -12.74
C ARG A 47 38.13 -7.98 -11.74
N GLY A 48 38.35 -6.71 -11.41
CA GLY A 48 37.46 -5.93 -10.56
C GLY A 48 36.06 -5.81 -11.16
N LEU A 49 35.98 -5.53 -12.46
CA LEU A 49 34.71 -5.41 -13.19
C LEU A 49 33.92 -6.74 -13.20
N TYR A 50 34.58 -7.87 -13.46
CA TYR A 50 33.94 -9.18 -13.39
C TYR A 50 33.43 -9.53 -11.98
N HIS A 51 34.16 -9.12 -10.94
CA HIS A 51 33.75 -9.34 -9.56
C HIS A 51 32.47 -8.58 -9.21
N GLU A 52 32.42 -7.29 -9.55
CA GLU A 52 31.25 -6.44 -9.27
C GLU A 52 30.03 -6.85 -10.11
N VAL A 53 30.20 -7.20 -11.39
CA VAL A 53 29.10 -7.73 -12.21
C VAL A 53 28.58 -9.06 -11.65
N GLY A 54 29.47 -9.94 -11.18
CA GLY A 54 29.09 -11.19 -10.53
C GLY A 54 28.30 -10.99 -9.23
N LYS A 55 28.71 -10.01 -8.42
CA LYS A 55 28.04 -9.61 -7.19
C LYS A 55 26.65 -9.03 -7.47
N LEU A 56 26.54 -8.10 -8.43
CA LEU A 56 25.27 -7.52 -8.88
C LEU A 56 24.29 -8.61 -9.35
N THR A 57 24.77 -9.55 -10.17
CA THR A 57 23.93 -10.65 -10.69
C THR A 57 23.43 -11.56 -9.56
N ARG A 58 24.28 -11.81 -8.55
CA ARG A 58 23.92 -12.67 -7.41
C ARG A 58 22.96 -11.99 -6.45
N GLU A 59 23.13 -10.69 -6.18
CA GLU A 59 22.19 -9.89 -5.40
C GLU A 59 20.83 -9.78 -6.10
N LEU A 60 20.82 -9.52 -7.41
CA LEU A 60 19.59 -9.55 -8.21
C LEU A 60 18.91 -10.93 -8.12
N HIS A 61 19.66 -12.01 -8.30
CA HIS A 61 19.13 -13.37 -8.18
C HIS A 61 18.59 -13.66 -6.77
N ASN A 62 19.31 -13.28 -5.71
CA ASN A 62 18.87 -13.45 -4.33
C ASN A 62 17.60 -12.64 -4.04
N ALA A 63 17.50 -11.40 -4.55
CA ALA A 63 16.30 -10.58 -4.42
C ALA A 63 15.09 -11.21 -5.14
N ILE A 64 15.31 -11.80 -6.33
CA ILE A 64 14.26 -12.52 -7.09
C ILE A 64 13.85 -13.82 -6.40
N VAL A 65 14.77 -14.56 -5.79
CA VAL A 65 14.48 -15.84 -5.12
C VAL A 65 13.81 -15.63 -3.75
N ASN A 66 14.26 -14.64 -2.98
CA ASN A 66 13.60 -14.25 -1.72
C ASN A 66 12.21 -13.63 -1.94
N PHE A 67 11.86 -13.31 -3.19
CA PHE A 67 10.51 -12.92 -3.60
C PHE A 67 9.49 -14.08 -3.50
N GLN A 68 9.96 -15.35 -3.35
CA GLN A 68 9.10 -16.52 -3.15
C GLN A 68 8.89 -16.84 -1.65
N ILE A 69 7.63 -17.06 -1.31
CA ILE A 69 6.97 -16.94 0.01
C ILE A 69 7.45 -17.95 1.07
N ASP A 70 7.46 -17.51 2.34
CA ASP A 70 7.61 -18.35 3.55
C ASP A 70 6.43 -19.34 3.71
N PRO A 71 6.66 -20.67 3.66
CA PRO A 71 5.63 -21.69 3.67
C PRO A 71 5.00 -22.00 5.05
N ARG A 72 5.30 -21.24 6.11
CA ARG A 72 4.91 -21.60 7.50
C ARG A 72 3.56 -21.05 8.00
N MET A 73 2.71 -20.46 7.16
CA MET A 73 1.42 -19.92 7.58
C MET A 73 0.25 -20.91 7.35
N PRO A 74 -0.72 -21.01 8.29
CA PRO A 74 -2.01 -21.64 8.00
C PRO A 74 -2.70 -20.86 6.87
N HIS A 75 -3.24 -21.54 5.85
CA HIS A 75 -3.78 -20.97 4.59
C HIS A 75 -2.72 -20.42 3.62
N ALA A 76 -1.44 -20.76 3.81
CA ALA A 76 -0.40 -20.51 2.82
C ALA A 76 -0.78 -21.08 1.44
N GLN A 77 -1.56 -22.15 1.30
CA GLN A 77 -1.96 -22.66 -0.02
C GLN A 77 -2.97 -21.78 -0.77
N GLU A 78 -3.80 -20.99 -0.08
CA GLU A 78 -4.71 -20.03 -0.71
C GLU A 78 -3.97 -18.74 -1.09
N LEU A 79 -3.02 -18.30 -0.25
CA LEU A 79 -2.16 -17.13 -0.47
C LEU A 79 -0.91 -17.41 -1.33
N SER A 80 -0.50 -18.66 -1.48
CA SER A 80 0.64 -19.11 -2.29
C SER A 80 0.32 -19.13 -3.78
N GLN A 81 -0.97 -19.09 -4.15
CA GLN A 81 -1.37 -18.83 -5.54
C GLN A 81 -1.25 -17.34 -5.87
N ILE A 82 -1.29 -16.48 -4.85
CA ILE A 82 -1.19 -15.03 -4.97
C ILE A 82 0.26 -14.57 -4.75
N ALA A 83 1.12 -14.93 -5.71
CA ALA A 83 2.49 -14.43 -5.81
C ALA A 83 2.53 -12.95 -6.22
N ASP A 84 1.46 -12.43 -6.81
CA ASP A 84 1.36 -11.06 -7.36
C ASP A 84 0.69 -10.10 -6.36
N ALA A 85 1.34 -8.96 -6.09
CA ALA A 85 0.76 -7.87 -5.32
C ALA A 85 -0.58 -7.39 -5.91
N THR A 86 -0.72 -7.46 -7.24
CA THR A 86 -1.96 -7.15 -7.97
C THR A 86 -3.12 -8.03 -7.52
N GLU A 87 -2.89 -9.33 -7.42
CA GLU A 87 -3.94 -10.28 -7.06
C GLU A 87 -4.29 -10.17 -5.56
N ARG A 88 -3.31 -9.80 -4.70
CA ARG A 88 -3.57 -9.44 -3.29
C ARG A 88 -4.45 -8.21 -3.16
N LEU A 89 -4.19 -7.18 -3.96
CA LEU A 89 -5.01 -5.97 -3.99
C LEU A 89 -6.40 -6.24 -4.57
N ASN A 90 -6.51 -7.09 -5.61
CA ASN A 90 -7.80 -7.52 -6.14
C ASN A 90 -8.63 -8.27 -5.07
N TYR A 91 -8.01 -9.13 -4.28
CA TYR A 91 -8.68 -9.78 -3.15
C TYR A 91 -9.26 -8.76 -2.15
N VAL A 92 -8.48 -7.72 -1.82
CA VAL A 92 -8.94 -6.62 -0.95
C VAL A 92 -10.15 -5.90 -1.56
N VAL A 93 -10.11 -5.58 -2.86
CA VAL A 93 -11.21 -4.93 -3.56
C VAL A 93 -12.48 -5.79 -3.51
N THR A 94 -12.38 -7.07 -3.89
CA THR A 94 -13.53 -7.99 -3.88
C THR A 94 -14.13 -8.17 -2.50
N MET A 95 -13.29 -8.32 -1.46
CA MET A 95 -13.77 -8.46 -0.08
C MET A 95 -14.46 -7.19 0.42
N THR A 96 -13.92 -6.02 0.06
CA THR A 96 -14.50 -4.72 0.42
C THR A 96 -15.83 -4.49 -0.28
N GLU A 97 -15.92 -4.79 -1.58
CA GLU A 97 -17.15 -4.70 -2.36
C GLU A 97 -18.23 -5.64 -1.80
N LYS A 98 -17.87 -6.89 -1.49
CA LYS A 98 -18.80 -7.86 -0.91
C LYS A 98 -19.36 -7.40 0.43
N ALA A 99 -18.51 -6.85 1.30
CA ALA A 99 -18.92 -6.34 2.61
C ALA A 99 -19.80 -5.09 2.49
N ALA A 100 -19.45 -4.17 1.57
CA ALA A 100 -20.25 -2.98 1.29
C ALA A 100 -21.65 -3.35 0.76
N ASN A 101 -21.73 -4.22 -0.24
CA ASN A 101 -22.99 -4.71 -0.79
C ASN A 101 -23.84 -5.40 0.28
N ARG A 102 -23.23 -6.29 1.09
CA ARG A 102 -23.94 -6.96 2.19
C ARG A 102 -24.48 -5.97 3.22
N THR A 103 -23.71 -4.92 3.54
CA THR A 103 -24.16 -3.87 4.45
C THR A 103 -25.33 -3.09 3.87
N MET A 104 -25.25 -2.67 2.60
CA MET A 104 -26.34 -1.98 1.92
C MET A 104 -27.62 -2.81 1.88
N ASP A 105 -27.54 -4.08 1.49
CA ASP A 105 -28.68 -4.99 1.45
C ASP A 105 -29.40 -5.09 2.82
N LEU A 106 -28.62 -5.18 3.91
CA LEU A 106 -29.17 -5.29 5.26
C LEU A 106 -29.79 -3.97 5.74
N VAL A 107 -29.21 -2.83 5.35
CA VAL A 107 -29.78 -1.50 5.62
C VAL A 107 -31.09 -1.31 4.84
N GLU A 108 -31.13 -1.66 3.54
CA GLU A 108 -32.34 -1.61 2.72
C GLU A 108 -33.46 -2.48 3.29
N GLN A 109 -33.15 -3.67 3.80
CA GLN A 109 -34.12 -4.55 4.46
C GLN A 109 -34.58 -4.02 5.83
N SER A 110 -33.75 -3.21 6.50
CA SER A 110 -34.05 -2.67 7.83
C SER A 110 -34.88 -1.39 7.79
N ALA A 111 -34.68 -0.55 6.77
CA ALA A 111 -35.41 0.70 6.58
C ALA A 111 -36.96 0.55 6.63
N PRO A 112 -37.60 -0.39 5.90
CA PRO A 112 -39.05 -0.54 5.94
C PRO A 112 -39.55 -1.01 7.32
N LEU A 113 -38.77 -1.81 8.05
CA LEU A 113 -39.15 -2.23 9.41
C LEU A 113 -39.26 -1.02 10.35
N VAL A 114 -38.30 -0.10 10.27
CA VAL A 114 -38.29 1.11 11.10
C VAL A 114 -39.39 2.08 10.68
N ASN A 115 -39.60 2.28 9.37
CA ASN A 115 -40.63 3.17 8.86
C ASN A 115 -42.04 2.68 9.24
N ASP A 116 -42.33 1.40 9.02
CA ASP A 116 -43.63 0.82 9.37
C ASP A 116 -43.92 0.90 10.88
N LEU A 117 -42.90 0.72 11.73
CA LEU A 117 -43.03 0.89 13.18
C LEU A 117 -43.31 2.33 13.56
N SER A 118 -42.59 3.28 12.94
CA SER A 118 -42.77 4.71 13.19
C SER A 118 -44.17 5.20 12.78
N ASP A 119 -44.63 4.80 11.59
CA ASP A 119 -45.92 5.19 11.05
C ASP A 119 -47.08 4.66 11.90
N GLU A 120 -47.04 3.38 12.30
CA GLU A 120 -48.08 2.80 13.16
C GLU A 120 -48.03 3.40 14.57
N ALA A 121 -46.84 3.63 15.14
CA ALA A 121 -46.70 4.29 16.44
C ALA A 121 -47.31 5.70 16.43
N GLN A 122 -47.08 6.46 15.36
CA GLN A 122 -47.64 7.80 15.21
C GLN A 122 -49.17 7.76 15.06
N SER A 123 -49.69 6.83 14.25
CA SER A 123 -51.14 6.60 14.10
C SER A 123 -51.80 6.27 15.44
N LEU A 124 -51.24 5.30 16.18
CA LEU A 124 -51.74 4.88 17.49
C LEU A 124 -51.66 5.99 18.53
N SER A 125 -50.60 6.81 18.52
CA SER A 125 -50.45 7.96 19.42
C SER A 125 -51.56 8.99 19.22
N VAL A 126 -51.93 9.28 17.97
CA VAL A 126 -53.05 10.17 17.65
C VAL A 126 -54.38 9.63 18.17
N GLU A 127 -54.66 8.34 17.93
CA GLU A 127 -55.89 7.69 18.39
C GLU A 127 -55.97 7.58 19.91
N TRP A 128 -54.85 7.28 20.57
CA TRP A 128 -54.73 7.29 22.01
C TRP A 128 -55.02 8.69 22.59
N GLY A 129 -54.51 9.74 21.95
CA GLY A 129 -54.82 11.12 22.30
C GLY A 129 -56.32 11.45 22.21
N ARG A 130 -57.00 10.98 21.15
CA ARG A 130 -58.47 11.14 21.00
C ARG A 130 -59.23 10.41 22.11
N PHE A 131 -58.81 9.21 22.47
CA PHE A 131 -59.37 8.47 23.60
C PHE A 131 -59.21 9.24 24.92
N MET A 132 -58.03 9.77 25.20
CA MET A 132 -57.76 10.55 26.42
C MET A 132 -58.59 11.84 26.51
N ARG A 133 -58.92 12.46 25.39
CA ARG A 133 -59.84 13.61 25.32
C ARG A 133 -61.32 13.24 25.37
N ARG A 134 -61.65 11.95 25.54
CA ARG A 134 -63.02 11.41 25.53
C ARG A 134 -63.76 11.63 24.20
N GLU A 135 -63.02 11.75 23.09
CA GLU A 135 -63.55 11.91 21.73
C GLU A 135 -63.79 10.54 21.04
N MET A 136 -63.74 9.45 21.81
CA MET A 136 -63.84 8.08 21.34
C MET A 136 -64.83 7.28 22.21
N GLY A 137 -65.77 6.60 21.56
CA GLY A 137 -66.73 5.71 22.21
C GLY A 137 -66.17 4.31 22.51
N ALA A 138 -66.96 3.47 23.17
CA ALA A 138 -66.56 2.13 23.58
C ALA A 138 -66.16 1.22 22.40
N ASP A 139 -66.85 1.31 21.26
CA ASP A 139 -66.51 0.53 20.07
C ASP A 139 -65.17 0.93 19.47
N GLY A 140 -64.88 2.24 19.40
CA GLY A 140 -63.59 2.76 18.95
C GLY A 140 -62.43 2.37 19.88
N PHE A 141 -62.67 2.35 21.19
CA PHE A 141 -61.66 1.89 22.15
C PHE A 141 -61.33 0.41 21.98
N ARG A 142 -62.34 -0.46 21.74
CA ARG A 142 -62.09 -1.90 21.50
C ARG A 142 -61.24 -2.13 20.25
N GLU A 143 -61.43 -1.32 19.20
CA GLU A 143 -60.62 -1.40 18.00
C GLU A 143 -59.19 -0.90 18.25
N LEU A 144 -59.04 0.24 18.92
CA LEU A 144 -57.72 0.76 19.32
C LEU A 144 -56.95 -0.25 20.18
N ALA A 145 -57.60 -0.89 21.15
CA ALA A 145 -56.98 -1.89 22.02
C ALA A 145 -56.44 -3.10 21.21
N LYS A 146 -57.21 -3.60 20.24
CA LYS A 146 -56.76 -4.68 19.33
C LYS A 146 -55.58 -4.24 18.47
N ARG A 147 -55.61 -3.02 17.93
CA ARG A 147 -54.50 -2.49 17.13
C ARG A 147 -53.23 -2.31 17.95
N ILE A 148 -53.34 -1.84 19.20
CA ILE A 148 -52.21 -1.76 20.13
C ILE A 148 -51.63 -3.15 20.40
N GLU A 149 -52.46 -4.16 20.66
CA GLU A 149 -52.01 -5.54 20.87
C GLU A 149 -51.25 -6.08 19.66
N LEU A 150 -51.78 -5.87 18.45
CA LEU A 150 -51.12 -6.26 17.20
C LEU A 150 -49.80 -5.51 16.99
N PHE A 151 -49.77 -4.21 17.28
CA PHE A 151 -48.58 -3.37 17.17
C PHE A 151 -47.49 -3.79 18.15
N LEU A 152 -47.83 -4.13 19.40
CA LEU A 152 -46.86 -4.64 20.38
C LEU A 152 -46.22 -5.94 19.91
N ALA A 153 -47.03 -6.91 19.45
CA ALA A 153 -46.53 -8.17 18.91
C ALA A 153 -45.68 -7.98 17.65
N ARG A 154 -46.05 -7.02 16.78
CA ARG A 154 -45.26 -6.67 15.60
C ARG A 154 -43.93 -6.01 15.97
N SER A 155 -43.95 -5.08 16.92
CA SER A 155 -42.77 -4.35 17.39
C SER A 155 -41.70 -5.27 17.95
N GLU A 156 -42.10 -6.29 18.72
CA GLU A 156 -41.16 -7.30 19.23
C GLU A 156 -40.49 -8.06 18.08
N ARG A 157 -41.28 -8.55 17.12
CA ARG A 157 -40.79 -9.31 15.97
C ARG A 157 -39.87 -8.48 15.07
N ASP A 158 -40.30 -7.28 14.71
CA ASP A 158 -39.56 -6.40 13.79
C ASP A 158 -38.31 -5.84 14.48
N GLY A 159 -38.36 -5.57 15.79
CA GLY A 159 -37.20 -5.24 16.62
C GLY A 159 -36.16 -6.37 16.68
N ASN A 160 -36.59 -7.62 16.85
CA ASN A 160 -35.68 -8.78 16.81
C ASN A 160 -35.01 -8.95 15.44
N LYS A 161 -35.76 -8.75 14.34
CA LYS A 161 -35.20 -8.77 12.98
C LYS A 161 -34.17 -7.66 12.77
N LEU A 162 -34.50 -6.43 13.19
CA LEU A 162 -33.57 -5.30 13.10
C LEU A 162 -32.28 -5.58 13.88
N SER A 163 -32.39 -6.11 15.10
CA SER A 163 -31.22 -6.51 15.89
C SER A 163 -30.38 -7.57 15.18
N SER A 164 -31.02 -8.54 14.51
CA SER A 164 -30.31 -9.55 13.71
C SER A 164 -29.59 -8.93 12.51
N HIS A 165 -30.23 -8.01 11.79
CA HIS A 165 -29.59 -7.32 10.66
C HIS A 165 -28.39 -6.47 11.12
N LEU A 166 -28.52 -5.76 12.24
CA LEU A 166 -27.41 -4.98 12.80
C LEU A 166 -26.23 -5.87 13.21
N ASN A 167 -26.50 -7.06 13.76
CA ASN A 167 -25.45 -8.03 14.08
C ASN A 167 -24.79 -8.60 12.82
N ASP A 168 -25.56 -8.89 11.78
CA ASP A 168 -25.04 -9.33 10.48
C ASP A 168 -24.20 -8.24 9.80
N ILE A 169 -24.56 -6.95 9.96
CA ILE A 169 -23.75 -5.82 9.48
C ILE A 169 -22.41 -5.79 10.22
N LEU A 170 -22.42 -5.95 11.55
CA LEU A 170 -21.17 -6.00 12.34
C LEU A 170 -20.28 -7.17 11.90
N LEU A 171 -20.86 -8.36 11.70
CA LEU A 171 -20.10 -9.52 11.23
C LEU A 171 -19.55 -9.31 9.81
N ALA A 172 -20.32 -8.65 8.94
CA ALA A 172 -19.86 -8.34 7.58
C ALA A 172 -18.65 -7.40 7.56
N GLN A 173 -18.31 -6.72 8.66
CA GLN A 173 -17.15 -5.83 8.80
C GLN A 173 -15.84 -6.55 9.15
N ASP A 174 -15.87 -7.85 9.48
CA ASP A 174 -14.67 -8.64 9.81
C ASP A 174 -13.66 -8.72 8.64
N TYR A 175 -14.09 -8.36 7.41
CA TYR A 175 -13.18 -8.21 6.27
C TYR A 175 -12.07 -7.19 6.53
N GLN A 176 -12.30 -6.17 7.35
CA GLN A 176 -11.38 -5.06 7.56
C GLN A 176 -10.04 -5.50 8.19
N ASP A 177 -10.06 -6.47 9.11
CA ASP A 177 -8.84 -7.03 9.69
C ASP A 177 -8.04 -7.78 8.62
N LEU A 178 -8.72 -8.60 7.82
CA LEU A 178 -8.10 -9.41 6.79
C LEU A 178 -7.55 -8.55 5.64
N THR A 179 -8.30 -7.55 5.18
CA THR A 179 -7.85 -6.64 4.13
C THR A 179 -6.71 -5.74 4.63
N GLY A 180 -6.76 -5.27 5.89
CA GLY A 180 -5.68 -4.52 6.50
C GLY A 180 -4.37 -5.31 6.58
N GLN A 181 -4.44 -6.60 6.94
CA GLN A 181 -3.27 -7.49 6.92
C GLN A 181 -2.71 -7.68 5.51
N VAL A 182 -3.57 -7.82 4.50
CA VAL A 182 -3.15 -7.96 3.10
C VAL A 182 -2.46 -6.68 2.60
N ILE A 183 -3.05 -5.51 2.85
CA ILE A 183 -2.46 -4.21 2.48
C ILE A 183 -1.08 -4.06 3.13
N LYS A 184 -0.96 -4.31 4.44
CA LYS A 184 0.33 -4.21 5.15
C LYS A 184 1.42 -5.08 4.52
N ARG A 185 1.07 -6.29 4.08
CA ARG A 185 2.01 -7.19 3.39
C ARG A 185 2.38 -6.68 2.00
N VAL A 186 1.41 -6.14 1.25
CA VAL A 186 1.69 -5.53 -0.07
C VAL A 186 2.60 -4.32 0.10
N THR A 187 2.36 -3.44 1.07
CA THR A 187 3.23 -2.30 1.37
C THR A 187 4.64 -2.77 1.72
N GLN A 188 4.78 -3.78 2.59
CA GLN A 188 6.10 -4.32 2.94
C GLN A 188 6.83 -4.89 1.72
N LEU A 189 6.13 -5.59 0.83
CA LEU A 189 6.68 -6.12 -0.41
C LEU A 189 7.18 -4.98 -1.32
N VAL A 190 6.38 -3.91 -1.49
CA VAL A 190 6.79 -2.74 -2.28
C VAL A 190 8.04 -2.08 -1.68
N THR A 191 8.10 -1.88 -0.37
CA THR A 191 9.28 -1.33 0.31
C THR A 191 10.52 -2.20 0.14
N GLU A 192 10.37 -3.53 0.13
CA GLU A 192 11.48 -4.45 -0.10
C GLU A 192 11.99 -4.39 -1.55
N VAL A 193 11.08 -4.34 -2.53
CA VAL A 193 11.43 -4.13 -3.94
C VAL A 193 12.18 -2.82 -4.14
N GLU A 194 11.68 -1.73 -3.54
CA GLU A 194 12.31 -0.42 -3.59
C GLU A 194 13.73 -0.44 -3.00
N SER A 195 13.90 -1.06 -1.83
CA SER A 195 15.22 -1.21 -1.19
C SER A 195 16.19 -2.01 -2.07
N ASN A 196 15.72 -3.07 -2.71
CA ASN A 196 16.54 -3.90 -3.58
C ASN A 196 16.90 -3.17 -4.89
N LEU A 197 15.99 -2.39 -5.47
CA LEU A 197 16.30 -1.54 -6.63
C LEU A 197 17.34 -0.46 -6.28
N LEU A 198 17.24 0.17 -5.10
CA LEU A 198 18.25 1.11 -4.62
C LEU A 198 19.63 0.46 -4.46
N LYS A 199 19.70 -0.76 -3.91
CA LYS A 199 20.96 -1.50 -3.80
C LYS A 199 21.54 -1.82 -5.18
N LEU A 200 20.72 -2.25 -6.12
CA LEU A 200 21.16 -2.54 -7.50
C LEU A 200 21.68 -1.27 -8.19
N MET A 201 21.02 -0.13 -7.98
CA MET A 201 21.48 1.16 -8.51
C MET A 201 22.84 1.57 -7.91
N LEU A 202 23.03 1.38 -6.61
CA LEU A 202 24.31 1.64 -5.94
C LEU A 202 25.43 0.72 -6.46
N MET A 203 25.13 -0.56 -6.68
CA MET A 203 26.08 -1.52 -7.24
C MET A 203 26.40 -1.21 -8.71
N ALA A 204 25.42 -0.78 -9.51
CA ALA A 204 25.67 -0.32 -10.87
C ALA A 204 26.60 0.91 -10.88
N SER A 205 26.42 1.85 -9.96
CA SER A 205 27.33 2.99 -9.78
C SER A 205 28.76 2.56 -9.40
N GLN A 206 28.92 1.49 -8.61
CA GLN A 206 30.24 0.89 -8.33
C GLN A 206 30.86 0.30 -9.61
N VAL A 207 30.09 -0.42 -10.43
CA VAL A 207 30.56 -0.95 -11.73
C VAL A 207 30.98 0.18 -12.68
N ASP A 208 30.22 1.27 -12.73
CA ASP A 208 30.54 2.45 -13.56
C ASP A 208 31.87 3.10 -13.15
N ARG A 209 32.16 3.20 -11.84
CA ARG A 209 33.47 3.65 -11.33
C ARG A 209 34.61 2.75 -11.81
N PHE A 210 34.42 1.43 -11.79
CA PHE A 210 35.41 0.47 -12.29
C PHE A 210 35.57 0.53 -13.82
N ALA A 211 34.50 0.84 -14.55
CA ALA A 211 34.51 1.01 -16.00
C ALA A 211 35.12 2.35 -16.45
N GLY A 212 35.34 3.29 -15.53
CA GLY A 212 35.76 4.66 -15.85
C GLY A 212 34.66 5.50 -16.49
N ILE A 213 33.39 5.07 -16.35
CA ILE A 213 32.22 5.79 -16.86
C ILE A 213 31.82 6.79 -15.78
N GLN A 214 32.05 8.08 -16.06
CA GLN A 214 31.73 9.15 -15.13
C GLN A 214 30.27 9.59 -15.36
N HIS A 215 29.36 9.14 -14.52
CA HIS A 215 28.03 9.74 -14.39
C HIS A 215 28.05 10.86 -13.35
N ASP A 216 27.20 11.86 -13.56
CA ASP A 216 27.07 13.01 -12.67
C ASP A 216 26.47 12.55 -11.33
N HIS A 217 27.32 12.34 -10.33
CA HIS A 217 26.96 11.84 -9.00
C HIS A 217 25.92 12.74 -8.28
N GLU A 218 25.80 14.01 -8.68
CA GLU A 218 24.78 14.94 -8.20
C GLU A 218 23.36 14.49 -8.59
N VAL A 219 23.18 13.93 -9.79
CA VAL A 219 21.87 13.48 -10.31
C VAL A 219 21.37 12.23 -9.57
N LEU A 220 22.27 11.29 -9.28
CA LEU A 220 21.95 10.08 -8.52
C LEU A 220 21.62 10.39 -7.04
N ARG A 221 22.26 11.41 -6.46
CA ARG A 221 21.99 11.83 -5.08
C ARG A 221 20.66 12.58 -4.97
N THR A 222 20.34 13.44 -5.95
CA THR A 222 19.04 14.12 -6.00
C THR A 222 17.88 13.16 -6.27
N GLU A 223 18.07 12.12 -7.08
CA GLU A 223 17.08 11.03 -7.25
C GLU A 223 16.85 10.27 -5.93
N GLN A 224 17.92 9.96 -5.19
CA GLN A 224 17.82 9.32 -3.86
C GLN A 224 17.06 10.16 -2.83
N GLU A 225 17.22 11.48 -2.87
CA GLU A 225 16.49 12.39 -1.98
C GLU A 225 15.00 12.51 -2.38
N LYS A 226 14.69 12.48 -3.68
CA LYS A 226 13.30 12.46 -4.17
C LYS A 226 12.57 11.14 -3.89
N LEU A 227 13.28 10.01 -3.93
CA LEU A 227 12.71 8.68 -3.66
C LEU A 227 12.45 8.42 -2.17
N LYS A 228 13.11 9.16 -1.25
CA LYS A 228 12.82 9.08 0.19
C LYS A 228 11.46 9.65 0.58
N GLU A 229 10.79 10.36 -0.31
CA GLU A 229 9.38 10.68 -0.11
C GLU A 229 8.56 9.44 -0.49
N PRO A 230 7.99 8.71 0.49
CA PRO A 230 7.17 7.55 0.18
C PRO A 230 6.09 8.01 -0.79
N SER A 231 5.91 7.27 -1.89
CA SER A 231 4.82 7.45 -2.86
C SER A 231 3.58 7.87 -2.10
N ARG A 232 3.18 9.14 -2.29
CA ARG A 232 2.02 9.74 -1.63
C ARG A 232 0.79 9.03 -2.19
N GLY A 233 0.48 7.87 -1.62
CA GLY A 233 -0.79 7.23 -1.84
C GLY A 233 -1.86 8.20 -1.39
N GLU A 234 -2.69 8.64 -2.33
CA GLU A 234 -3.83 9.51 -2.06
C GLU A 234 -4.90 8.65 -1.34
N GLY A 235 -4.71 8.45 -0.05
CA GLY A 235 -5.74 7.90 0.84
C GLY A 235 -6.77 8.96 1.23
N PRO A 236 -7.81 8.62 2.00
CA PRO A 236 -8.68 9.61 2.60
C PRO A 236 -7.85 10.66 3.35
N GLN A 237 -8.01 11.94 3.00
CA GLN A 237 -7.17 13.03 3.52
C GLN A 237 -7.42 13.22 5.02
N ILE A 238 -6.59 12.58 5.85
CA ILE A 238 -6.59 12.81 7.30
C ILE A 238 -5.86 14.13 7.55
N HIS A 239 -6.61 15.17 7.90
CA HIS A 239 -6.20 16.58 8.05
C HIS A 239 -6.29 17.47 6.79
N ALA A 240 -7.42 17.39 6.07
CA ALA A 240 -7.76 18.35 5.02
C ALA A 240 -7.79 19.82 5.50
N ASP A 241 -7.99 20.07 6.79
CA ASP A 241 -8.03 21.40 7.41
C ASP A 241 -6.66 22.08 7.56
N LYS A 242 -5.56 21.34 7.40
CA LYS A 242 -4.18 21.84 7.62
C LYS A 242 -3.33 21.87 6.36
N ARG A 243 -3.89 21.44 5.24
CA ARG A 243 -3.19 21.22 3.98
C ARG A 243 -3.74 22.17 2.93
N ASP A 244 -2.86 23.00 2.38
CA ASP A 244 -3.20 23.94 1.30
C ASP A 244 -3.39 23.24 -0.06
N ASP A 245 -3.05 21.94 -0.17
CA ASP A 245 -3.13 21.13 -1.38
C ASP A 245 -4.42 20.29 -1.49
N VAL A 246 -5.44 20.57 -0.67
CA VAL A 246 -6.72 19.84 -0.65
C VAL A 246 -7.84 20.78 -1.05
N ALA A 247 -8.56 20.43 -2.13
CA ALA A 247 -9.77 21.16 -2.53
C ALA A 247 -10.81 21.08 -1.41
N SER A 248 -11.08 22.21 -0.78
CA SER A 248 -11.95 22.32 0.39
C SER A 248 -13.35 22.79 0.01
N SER A 249 -13.49 23.35 -1.19
CA SER A 249 -14.72 23.90 -1.74
C SER A 249 -14.89 23.54 -3.22
N GLN A 250 -16.12 23.68 -3.73
CA GLN A 250 -16.43 23.46 -5.16
C GLN A 250 -15.70 24.47 -6.06
N ASP A 251 -15.44 25.67 -5.56
CA ASP A 251 -14.69 26.69 -6.29
C ASP A 251 -13.22 26.27 -6.47
N ASP A 252 -12.61 25.64 -5.47
CA ASP A 252 -11.24 25.08 -5.57
C ASP A 252 -11.16 23.95 -6.61
N VAL A 253 -12.25 23.16 -6.75
CA VAL A 253 -12.36 22.11 -7.76
C VAL A 253 -12.47 22.71 -9.17
N ASP A 254 -13.27 23.75 -9.33
CA ASP A 254 -13.46 24.44 -10.62
C ASP A 254 -12.19 25.18 -11.07
N ASP A 255 -11.43 25.75 -10.14
CA ASP A 255 -10.11 26.34 -10.39
C ASP A 255 -9.07 25.30 -10.82
N LEU A 256 -9.08 24.12 -10.19
CA LEU A 256 -8.23 22.99 -10.58
C LEU A 256 -8.58 22.48 -11.98
N LEU A 257 -9.87 22.34 -12.31
CA LEU A 257 -10.34 21.93 -13.64
C LEU A 257 -9.96 22.94 -14.72
N SER A 258 -10.08 24.24 -14.40
CA SER A 258 -9.66 25.34 -15.28
C SER A 258 -8.15 25.32 -15.54
N SER A 259 -7.34 24.98 -14.53
CA SER A 259 -5.88 24.87 -14.65
C SER A 259 -5.42 23.69 -15.51
N LEU A 260 -6.25 22.63 -15.59
CA LEU A 260 -6.04 21.43 -16.40
C LEU A 260 -6.59 21.57 -17.84
N GLY A 261 -7.20 22.70 -18.17
CA GLY A 261 -7.64 23.04 -19.52
C GLY A 261 -9.02 22.49 -19.91
N PHE A 262 -9.88 22.21 -18.93
CA PHE A 262 -11.31 21.93 -19.15
C PHE A 262 -12.16 23.18 -18.91
#